data_AF-A0A8J4R7T1-F1
#
_entry.id   AF-A0A8J4R7T1-F1
#
_cell.length_a   1.000
_cell.length_b   1.000
_cell.length_c   1.000
_cell.angle_alpha   90.00
_cell.angle_beta   90.00
_cell.angle_gamma   90.00
#
_symmetry.space_group_name_H-M   'P 1'
#
loop_
_entity.id
_entity.type
_entity.pdbx_description
1 polymer ?
#
loop_
_entity_poly.entity_id
_entity_poly.type
_entity_poly.pdbx_seq_one_letter_code
_entity_poly.pdbx_strand_id
1 'polypeptide(L)'
;MIMVIRGSKFIHILVFYLIGLRCMEMCLTDAVPCMDSEQEALLKIKEGFKNASESFSSWTGEEFCCNWRGVGCDNATGHVTSLDLHGRDPYNTLQAYEVSPSLLDLPYLSYLDLSLNDFQHIPIPELIGSLQYIKYLNLSNANSRGTIPSSLGNLSHLESLDLSGNGFSLRAENLSWVYGLSSLKVLDLGGVDLSNAEDWLDAVNMLPSLVKLRLFYCKLPKLPQNLHHVNFTSLEFLDLSFNNFSSTIPNWLFDIGHSLVYLNLSRCPLQGVIPDAFGNLASLISLRMASKFSQLAVLDVAMNCMEGSIKEAHLLKFSSLRVLDLSSNSLALEVSSSWIPPFQLETIGLRSCLLGPKFHQWSQSQKSFSAIDISNAGIVDVVPDWFWNLSSRDGMNSVLAKYWWGQIRNELINWGKLFTPKNRGGVGFRDIHAFILAMLAKQAWRLIHGTHSLFYRVYKARYFPTCSFMEAELARSNPSFVWRSLLRARELIQVGSIWKIGDGCSVGIQTHKWLPHPPAFQDGVDLTLRVADFINPQTKQWDRGKVSAWFQRPTRDEVLRVRLGSLGGRDVLVWNDNKAQTFSVRTAYQVALRMGQTAKRGTL
;
A
#
# COMPACT_ATOMS: atom_id res chain seq x y z
N MET A 1 80.30 10.05 -19.94
CA MET A 1 80.01 9.63 -21.33
C MET A 1 79.02 10.63 -21.91
N ILE A 2 79.53 11.57 -22.68
CA ILE A 2 78.79 12.66 -23.32
C ILE A 2 78.01 12.04 -24.48
N MET A 3 76.68 11.92 -24.37
CA MET A 3 75.83 11.61 -25.52
C MET A 3 75.29 12.91 -26.09
N VAL A 4 75.92 13.34 -27.17
CA VAL A 4 75.45 14.36 -28.10
C VAL A 4 74.16 13.83 -28.74
N ILE A 5 73.01 14.31 -28.26
CA ILE A 5 71.73 14.10 -28.94
C ILE A 5 71.69 15.06 -30.15
N ARG A 6 71.77 14.48 -31.35
CA ARG A 6 71.70 15.21 -32.63
C ARG A 6 70.40 16.03 -32.71
N GLY A 7 70.56 17.31 -33.05
CA GLY A 7 69.58 18.39 -32.91
C GLY A 7 68.23 18.26 -33.64
N SER A 8 67.97 17.25 -34.47
CA SER A 8 66.66 17.14 -35.14
C SER A 8 65.59 16.52 -34.23
N LYS A 9 65.94 15.52 -33.39
CA LYS A 9 64.99 14.86 -32.49
C LYS A 9 64.61 15.73 -31.30
N PHE A 10 65.53 16.57 -30.81
CA PHE A 10 65.25 17.51 -29.73
C PHE A 10 64.28 18.62 -30.18
N ILE A 11 64.44 19.13 -31.40
CA ILE A 11 63.50 20.12 -31.97
C ILE A 11 62.11 19.51 -32.18
N HIS A 12 62.01 18.26 -32.64
CA HIS A 12 60.70 17.61 -32.81
C HIS A 12 60.00 17.35 -31.47
N ILE A 13 60.75 16.93 -30.45
CA ILE A 13 60.21 16.77 -29.09
C ILE A 13 59.82 18.12 -28.51
N LEU A 14 60.63 19.18 -28.69
CA LEU A 14 60.30 20.53 -28.21
C LEU A 14 59.09 21.12 -28.94
N VAL A 15 58.95 20.90 -30.25
CA VAL A 15 57.78 21.32 -31.03
C VAL A 15 56.53 20.53 -30.64
N PHE A 16 56.62 19.21 -30.40
CA PHE A 16 55.50 18.43 -29.85
C PHE A 16 55.16 18.82 -28.41
N TYR A 17 56.15 19.22 -27.61
CA TYR A 17 55.93 19.69 -26.23
C TYR A 17 55.34 21.11 -26.22
N LEU A 18 55.73 21.99 -27.14
CA LEU A 18 55.18 23.34 -27.29
C LEU A 18 53.80 23.36 -27.98
N ILE A 19 53.55 22.47 -28.95
CA ILE A 19 52.22 22.22 -29.52
C ILE A 19 51.35 21.51 -28.48
N GLY A 20 51.91 20.62 -27.67
CA GLY A 20 51.23 19.97 -26.54
C GLY A 20 50.90 20.95 -25.40
N LEU A 21 51.77 21.92 -25.11
CA LEU A 21 51.52 23.01 -24.17
C LEU A 21 50.49 24.01 -24.73
N ARG A 22 50.53 24.33 -26.03
CA ARG A 22 49.47 25.14 -26.69
C ARG A 22 48.14 24.40 -26.82
N CYS A 23 48.13 23.07 -26.94
CA CYS A 23 46.90 22.26 -26.92
C CYS A 23 46.36 22.08 -25.50
N MET A 24 47.22 22.06 -24.48
CA MET A 24 46.79 22.08 -23.07
C MET A 24 46.30 23.46 -22.62
N GLU A 25 46.72 24.55 -23.27
CA GLU A 25 46.08 25.87 -23.12
C GLU A 25 44.72 25.99 -23.83
N MET A 26 44.34 25.04 -24.70
CA MET A 26 43.08 25.08 -25.46
C MET A 26 42.03 24.06 -24.99
N CYS A 27 42.19 23.45 -23.82
CA CYS A 27 41.19 22.55 -23.22
C CYS A 27 40.89 22.83 -21.75
N LEU A 28 41.16 24.05 -21.28
CA LEU A 28 40.36 24.63 -20.21
C LEU A 28 39.15 25.26 -20.91
N THR A 29 37.99 24.61 -20.86
CA THR A 29 36.75 25.35 -21.00
C THR A 29 36.74 26.30 -19.81
N ASP A 30 37.18 27.54 -20.01
CA ASP A 30 36.97 28.59 -19.01
C ASP A 30 35.47 28.60 -18.75
N ALA A 31 35.08 28.15 -17.55
CA ALA A 31 33.69 28.22 -17.14
C ALA A 31 33.29 29.69 -17.23
N VAL A 32 32.31 30.00 -18.09
CA VAL A 32 31.88 31.38 -18.28
C VAL A 32 31.37 31.86 -16.92
N PRO A 33 32.02 32.88 -16.31
CA PRO A 33 31.61 33.36 -15.02
C PRO A 33 30.24 34.03 -15.13
N CYS A 34 29.48 34.02 -14.04
CA CYS A 34 28.23 34.76 -14.03
C CYS A 34 28.46 36.28 -14.05
N MET A 35 27.44 37.02 -14.46
CA MET A 35 27.48 38.47 -14.47
C MET A 35 27.58 39.00 -13.04
N ASP A 36 28.47 39.97 -12.80
CA ASP A 36 28.66 40.60 -11.48
C ASP A 36 27.35 41.16 -10.90
N SER A 37 26.49 41.72 -11.77
CA SER A 37 25.17 42.24 -11.36
C SER A 37 24.20 41.15 -10.90
N GLU A 38 24.22 39.98 -11.54
CA GLU A 38 23.38 38.84 -11.15
C GLU A 38 23.93 38.17 -9.88
N GLN A 39 25.26 38.13 -9.72
CA GLN A 39 25.91 37.71 -8.49
C GLN A 39 25.51 38.61 -7.30
N GLU A 40 25.53 39.93 -7.49
CA GLU A 40 25.08 40.89 -6.46
C GLU A 40 23.59 40.70 -6.14
N ALA A 41 22.75 40.49 -7.16
CA ALA A 41 21.33 40.20 -7.00
C ALA A 41 21.08 38.93 -6.17
N LEU A 42 21.82 37.86 -6.44
CA LEU A 42 21.78 36.63 -5.65
C LEU A 42 22.17 36.89 -4.19
N LEU A 43 23.25 37.63 -3.92
CA LEU A 43 23.63 37.96 -2.54
C LEU A 43 22.53 38.75 -1.81
N LYS A 44 21.85 39.68 -2.49
CA LYS A 44 20.67 40.39 -1.94
C LYS A 44 19.46 39.46 -1.74
N ILE A 45 19.26 38.46 -2.59
CA ILE A 45 18.22 37.43 -2.39
C ILE A 45 18.52 36.63 -1.13
N LYS A 46 19.79 36.22 -0.92
CA LYS A 46 20.23 35.50 0.26
C LYS A 46 19.96 36.27 1.56
N GLU A 47 20.11 37.59 1.56
CA GLU A 47 19.82 38.43 2.73
C GLU A 47 18.35 38.38 3.18
N GLY A 48 17.42 38.07 2.28
CA GLY A 48 15.99 37.89 2.60
C GLY A 48 15.66 36.63 3.40
N PHE A 49 16.62 35.70 3.56
CA PHE A 49 16.44 34.44 4.27
C PHE A 49 17.19 34.38 5.61
N LYS A 50 16.50 33.93 6.67
CA LYS A 50 17.07 33.58 7.99
C LYS A 50 17.36 32.08 8.08
N ASN A 51 18.22 31.70 9.03
CA ASN A 51 18.73 30.33 9.23
C ASN A 51 19.41 29.75 7.98
N ALA A 52 20.06 30.63 7.22
CA ALA A 52 20.61 30.40 5.89
C ALA A 52 21.98 29.67 5.87
N SER A 53 22.63 29.45 7.03
CA SER A 53 24.07 29.15 7.07
C SER A 53 24.47 27.87 6.33
N GLU A 54 23.66 26.81 6.38
CA GLU A 54 23.96 25.57 5.66
C GLU A 54 23.52 25.60 4.19
N SER A 55 22.33 26.15 3.91
CA SER A 55 21.75 26.21 2.56
C SER A 55 22.54 27.11 1.62
N PHE A 56 23.08 28.21 2.13
CA PHE A 56 23.86 29.21 1.38
C PHE A 56 25.37 29.11 1.66
N SER A 57 25.84 27.97 2.16
CA SER A 57 27.26 27.75 2.50
C SER A 57 28.21 27.93 1.31
N SER A 58 27.78 27.59 0.10
CA SER A 58 28.58 27.79 -1.13
C SER A 58 28.51 29.23 -1.66
N TRP A 59 27.59 30.06 -1.18
CA TRP A 59 27.37 31.42 -1.68
C TRP A 59 28.39 32.35 -1.03
N THR A 60 29.63 32.22 -1.48
CA THR A 60 30.79 32.99 -1.04
C THR A 60 31.24 33.88 -2.19
N GLY A 61 31.68 35.10 -1.90
CA GLY A 61 32.10 36.05 -2.94
C GLY A 61 33.39 35.67 -3.67
N GLU A 62 34.04 34.57 -3.28
CA GLU A 62 35.32 34.11 -3.84
C GLU A 62 35.16 33.11 -5.01
N GLU A 63 34.00 32.43 -5.10
CA GLU A 63 33.68 31.50 -6.20
C GLU A 63 32.64 32.10 -7.15
N PHE A 64 32.73 31.76 -8.44
CA PHE A 64 31.75 32.17 -9.45
C PHE A 64 30.34 31.69 -9.07
N CYS A 65 29.34 32.57 -9.15
CA CYS A 65 27.99 32.24 -8.67
C CYS A 65 27.30 31.10 -9.43
N CYS A 66 27.75 30.76 -10.65
CA CYS A 66 27.28 29.55 -11.36
C CYS A 66 27.66 28.23 -10.66
N ASN A 67 28.64 28.24 -9.76
CA ASN A 67 29.00 27.08 -8.94
C ASN A 67 28.23 27.04 -7.61
N TRP A 68 27.48 28.08 -7.29
CA TRP A 68 26.72 28.12 -6.06
C TRP A 68 25.59 27.10 -6.10
N ARG A 69 25.43 26.36 -5.00
CA ARG A 69 24.35 25.41 -4.83
C ARG A 69 23.01 26.10 -5.10
N GLY A 70 22.22 25.49 -5.99
CA GLY A 70 20.91 25.98 -6.36
C GLY A 70 20.91 27.02 -7.48
N VAL A 71 22.06 27.56 -7.88
CA VAL A 71 22.17 28.46 -9.02
C VAL A 71 22.54 27.65 -10.26
N GLY A 72 21.85 27.88 -11.37
CA GLY A 72 22.21 27.34 -12.66
C GLY A 72 22.26 28.44 -13.71
N CYS A 73 23.29 28.40 -14.52
CA CYS A 73 23.58 29.39 -15.54
C CYS A 73 23.51 28.80 -16.94
N ASP A 74 23.31 29.66 -17.93
CA ASP A 74 23.53 29.31 -19.33
C ASP A 74 25.03 29.11 -19.60
N ASN A 75 25.39 27.95 -20.15
CA ASN A 75 26.80 27.56 -20.34
C ASN A 75 27.55 28.42 -21.37
N ALA A 76 26.85 29.16 -22.23
CA ALA A 76 27.48 29.99 -23.27
C ALA A 76 27.64 31.45 -22.82
N THR A 77 26.70 31.96 -22.04
CA THR A 77 26.61 33.38 -21.67
C THR A 77 26.91 33.65 -20.19
N GLY A 78 26.86 32.64 -19.33
CA GLY A 78 27.04 32.80 -17.88
C GLY A 78 25.83 33.38 -17.15
N HIS A 79 24.75 33.75 -17.86
CA HIS A 79 23.54 34.31 -17.25
C HIS A 79 22.82 33.31 -16.35
N VAL A 80 22.33 33.76 -15.19
CA VAL A 80 21.54 32.95 -14.27
C VAL A 80 20.18 32.63 -14.90
N THR A 81 19.95 31.34 -15.15
CA THR A 81 18.72 30.82 -15.78
C THR A 81 17.84 30.02 -14.84
N SER A 82 18.39 29.53 -13.72
CA SER A 82 17.64 28.74 -12.73
C SER A 82 18.08 29.04 -11.31
N LEU A 83 17.10 29.16 -10.42
CA LEU A 83 17.29 29.30 -8.99
C LEU A 83 16.44 28.25 -8.25
N ASP A 84 17.12 27.26 -7.68
CA ASP A 84 16.53 26.17 -6.90
C ASP A 84 16.96 26.26 -5.43
N LEU A 85 16.06 26.79 -4.60
CA LEU A 85 16.22 26.94 -3.16
C LEU A 85 15.21 26.10 -2.39
N HIS A 86 14.71 24.99 -2.95
CA HIS A 86 13.73 24.16 -2.25
C HIS A 86 14.28 23.66 -0.90
N GLY A 87 13.41 23.59 0.10
CA GLY A 87 13.73 23.06 1.41
C GLY A 87 14.06 21.57 1.34
N ARG A 88 15.26 21.20 1.79
CA ARG A 88 15.76 19.81 1.77
C ARG A 88 15.50 19.06 3.08
N ASP A 89 15.29 19.78 4.16
CA ASP A 89 15.05 19.22 5.50
C ASP A 89 13.79 19.84 6.11
N PRO A 90 12.73 19.06 6.38
CA PRO A 90 11.51 19.55 7.01
C PRO A 90 11.71 20.07 8.44
N TYR A 91 12.85 19.78 9.08
CA TYR A 91 13.18 20.27 10.42
C TYR A 91 14.05 21.53 10.39
N ASN A 92 14.61 21.91 9.24
CA ASN A 92 15.48 23.06 9.08
C ASN A 92 15.19 23.79 7.74
N THR A 93 14.01 24.38 7.66
CA THR A 93 13.55 25.13 6.48
C THR A 93 14.12 26.55 6.45
N LEU A 94 14.35 27.10 5.25
CA LEU A 94 14.70 28.51 5.12
C LEU A 94 13.50 29.37 5.54
N GLN A 95 13.76 30.37 6.37
CA GLN A 95 12.74 31.31 6.81
C GLN A 95 12.86 32.61 6.02
N ALA A 96 11.80 33.06 5.36
CA ALA A 96 11.78 34.33 4.65
C ALA A 96 10.70 35.25 5.21
N TYR A 97 11.04 36.53 5.41
CA TYR A 97 10.10 37.58 5.79
C TYR A 97 9.73 38.50 4.62
N GLU A 98 10.42 38.35 3.49
CA GLU A 98 10.09 38.97 2.22
C GLU A 98 10.63 38.12 1.07
N VAL A 99 10.00 38.20 -0.10
CA VAL A 99 10.61 37.75 -1.34
C VAL A 99 11.40 38.94 -1.90
N SER A 100 12.72 38.80 -2.00
CA SER A 100 13.60 39.90 -2.40
C SER A 100 13.24 40.43 -3.80
N PRO A 101 13.03 41.76 -3.96
CA PRO A 101 12.80 42.38 -5.28
C PRO A 101 13.95 42.17 -6.27
N SER A 102 15.16 41.85 -5.77
CA SER A 102 16.34 41.56 -6.58
C SER A 102 16.18 40.32 -7.49
N LEU A 103 15.09 39.54 -7.33
CA LEU A 103 14.70 38.55 -8.35
C LEU A 103 14.48 39.16 -9.73
N LEU A 104 14.07 40.44 -9.80
CA LEU A 104 13.91 41.16 -11.07
C LEU A 104 15.25 41.49 -11.75
N ASP A 105 16.35 41.47 -10.99
CA ASP A 105 17.71 41.68 -11.48
C ASP A 105 18.33 40.39 -12.05
N LEU A 106 17.54 39.31 -12.16
CA LEU A 106 17.88 38.06 -12.84
C LEU A 106 17.06 37.95 -14.14
N PRO A 107 17.43 38.67 -15.21
CA PRO A 107 16.56 38.91 -16.37
C PRO A 107 16.26 37.67 -17.21
N TYR A 108 17.08 36.61 -17.12
CA TYR A 108 16.91 35.37 -17.87
C TYR A 108 16.40 34.20 -17.02
N LEU A 109 15.93 34.48 -15.80
CA LEU A 109 15.45 33.45 -14.89
C LEU A 109 14.24 32.73 -15.50
N SER A 110 14.43 31.43 -15.74
CA SER A 110 13.43 30.56 -16.38
C SER A 110 12.89 29.47 -15.45
N TYR A 111 13.60 29.20 -14.36
CA TYR A 111 13.23 28.20 -13.35
C TYR A 111 13.40 28.81 -11.96
N LEU A 112 12.33 28.82 -11.16
CA LEU A 112 12.34 29.26 -9.78
C LEU A 112 11.63 28.24 -8.90
N ASP A 113 12.38 27.61 -7.98
CA ASP A 113 11.83 26.71 -6.97
C ASP A 113 12.17 27.23 -5.57
N LEU A 114 11.13 27.63 -4.83
CA LEU A 114 11.22 28.07 -3.44
C LEU A 114 10.39 27.16 -2.51
N SER A 115 10.00 25.97 -2.98
CA SER A 115 9.11 25.08 -2.24
C SER A 115 9.71 24.56 -0.95
N LEU A 116 8.86 24.02 -0.05
CA LEU A 116 9.27 23.40 1.22
C LEU A 116 10.06 24.35 2.15
N ASN A 117 9.87 25.66 2.03
CA ASN A 117 10.43 26.68 2.92
C ASN A 117 9.34 27.30 3.81
N ASP A 118 9.73 28.18 4.73
CA ASP A 118 8.81 28.90 5.61
C ASP A 118 8.83 30.40 5.33
N PHE A 119 7.92 30.86 4.48
CA PHE A 119 7.71 32.28 4.18
C PHE A 119 6.88 33.00 5.26
N GLN A 120 6.73 32.42 6.45
CA GLN A 120 6.15 33.07 7.64
C GLN A 120 4.81 33.78 7.40
N HIS A 121 3.96 33.21 6.55
CA HIS A 121 2.65 33.75 6.18
C HIS A 121 2.67 35.08 5.43
N ILE A 122 3.76 35.43 4.73
CA ILE A 122 3.75 36.58 3.83
C ILE A 122 2.97 36.25 2.54
N PRO A 123 2.38 37.26 1.88
CA PRO A 123 1.76 37.09 0.58
C PRO A 123 2.76 36.84 -0.54
N ILE A 124 2.31 36.11 -1.55
CA ILE A 124 3.01 36.01 -2.84
C ILE A 124 3.02 37.44 -3.43
N PRO A 125 4.20 38.05 -3.65
CA PRO A 125 4.27 39.43 -4.10
C PRO A 125 3.97 39.55 -5.60
N GLU A 126 3.37 40.67 -5.99
CA GLU A 126 2.99 40.93 -7.39
C GLU A 126 4.20 40.92 -8.34
N LEU A 127 5.40 41.24 -7.84
CA LEU A 127 6.65 41.27 -8.61
C LEU A 127 6.96 39.93 -9.30
N ILE A 128 6.48 38.80 -8.77
CA ILE A 128 6.72 37.48 -9.39
C ILE A 128 6.07 37.44 -10.78
N GLY A 129 4.95 38.15 -10.98
CA GLY A 129 4.29 38.30 -12.28
C GLY A 129 5.10 39.09 -13.32
N SER A 130 6.21 39.71 -12.94
CA SER A 130 7.09 40.47 -13.84
C SER A 130 8.25 39.63 -14.40
N LEU A 131 8.41 38.37 -13.98
CA LEU A 131 9.49 37.48 -14.41
C LEU A 131 9.17 36.84 -15.78
N GLN A 132 9.28 37.63 -16.86
CA GLN A 132 8.72 37.32 -18.20
C GLN A 132 9.25 36.02 -18.86
N TYR A 133 10.41 35.51 -18.46
CA TYR A 133 11.03 34.30 -19.01
C TYR A 133 10.80 33.03 -18.17
N ILE A 134 10.10 33.14 -17.04
CA ILE A 134 9.80 32.00 -16.18
C ILE A 134 8.95 30.97 -16.94
N LYS A 135 9.44 29.74 -16.92
CA LYS A 135 8.78 28.53 -17.44
C LYS A 135 8.36 27.58 -16.31
N TYR A 136 9.09 27.58 -15.20
CA TYR A 136 8.80 26.77 -14.03
C TYR A 136 8.79 27.64 -12.78
N LEU A 137 7.68 27.61 -12.04
CA LEU A 137 7.51 28.29 -10.76
C LEU A 137 6.91 27.34 -9.72
N ASN A 138 7.63 27.11 -8.64
CA ASN A 138 7.18 26.28 -7.53
C ASN A 138 7.30 27.03 -6.20
N LEU A 139 6.16 27.33 -5.59
CA LEU A 139 6.00 27.95 -4.28
C LEU A 139 5.18 27.04 -3.34
N SER A 140 5.21 25.73 -3.57
CA SER A 140 4.45 24.76 -2.80
C SER A 140 5.01 24.55 -1.39
N ASN A 141 4.14 24.26 -0.43
CA ASN A 141 4.51 24.01 0.98
C ASN A 141 5.44 25.09 1.54
N ALA A 142 5.19 26.35 1.16
CA ALA A 142 6.03 27.51 1.45
C ALA A 142 5.50 28.32 2.65
N ASN A 143 4.38 27.92 3.25
CA ASN A 143 3.69 28.66 4.30
C ASN A 143 3.29 30.11 3.91
N SER A 144 3.09 30.38 2.62
CA SER A 144 2.62 31.70 2.12
C SER A 144 1.13 31.90 2.40
N ARG A 145 0.67 33.15 2.59
CA ARG A 145 -0.75 33.45 2.92
C ARG A 145 -1.30 34.60 2.09
N GLY A 146 -2.61 34.63 1.88
CA GLY A 146 -3.30 35.76 1.25
C GLY A 146 -3.88 35.40 -0.09
N THR A 147 -4.26 36.41 -0.86
CA THR A 147 -4.83 36.21 -2.19
C THR A 147 -3.71 35.93 -3.19
N ILE A 148 -3.90 34.95 -4.07
CA ILE A 148 -2.99 34.72 -5.21
C ILE A 148 -3.03 35.98 -6.10
N PRO A 149 -1.90 36.64 -6.36
CA PRO A 149 -1.89 37.88 -7.15
C PRO A 149 -2.22 37.56 -8.61
N SER A 150 -3.16 38.32 -9.19
CA SER A 150 -3.55 38.16 -10.59
C SER A 150 -2.42 38.45 -11.58
N SER A 151 -1.38 39.18 -11.14
CA SER A 151 -0.16 39.43 -11.93
C SER A 151 0.56 38.15 -12.35
N LEU A 152 0.37 37.01 -11.66
CA LEU A 152 0.88 35.71 -12.13
C LEU A 152 0.37 35.37 -13.53
N GLY A 153 -0.83 35.83 -13.89
CA GLY A 153 -1.39 35.67 -15.23
C GLY A 153 -0.57 36.31 -16.35
N ASN A 154 0.37 37.20 -16.04
CA ASN A 154 1.25 37.82 -17.03
C ASN A 154 2.37 36.88 -17.52
N LEU A 155 2.58 35.74 -16.87
CA LEU A 155 3.66 34.80 -17.16
C LEU A 155 3.30 33.88 -18.35
N SER A 156 3.21 34.45 -19.55
CA SER A 156 2.74 33.76 -20.76
C SER A 156 3.59 32.57 -21.21
N HIS A 157 4.86 32.52 -20.81
CA HIS A 157 5.80 31.40 -21.07
C HIS A 157 5.77 30.31 -19.98
N LEU A 158 5.01 30.50 -18.91
CA LEU A 158 4.95 29.56 -17.79
C LEU A 158 4.38 28.22 -18.26
N GLU A 159 5.16 27.15 -18.08
CA GLU A 159 4.79 25.78 -18.44
C GLU A 159 4.34 24.97 -17.21
N SER A 160 4.86 25.30 -16.02
CA SER A 160 4.55 24.59 -14.77
C SER A 160 4.41 25.55 -13.60
N LEU A 161 3.25 25.53 -12.95
CA LEU A 161 2.94 26.29 -11.75
C LEU A 161 2.49 25.37 -10.62
N ASP A 162 3.20 25.41 -9.49
CA ASP A 162 2.82 24.70 -8.26
C ASP A 162 2.74 25.68 -7.08
N LEU A 163 1.53 25.84 -6.54
CA LEU A 163 1.23 26.65 -5.34
C LEU A 163 0.65 25.77 -4.20
N SER A 164 0.74 24.45 -4.34
CA SER A 164 0.05 23.48 -3.48
C SER A 164 0.61 23.42 -2.06
N GLY A 165 -0.10 22.76 -1.15
CA GLY A 165 0.42 22.45 0.19
C GLY A 165 0.56 23.65 1.14
N ASN A 166 0.00 24.80 0.79
CA ASN A 166 -0.05 25.99 1.64
C ASN A 166 -1.31 25.99 2.55
N GLY A 167 -1.76 24.84 3.06
CA GLY A 167 -2.74 24.71 4.15
C GLY A 167 -3.96 25.66 4.18
N PHE A 168 -4.57 25.98 3.04
CA PHE A 168 -5.62 27.00 2.87
C PHE A 168 -5.25 28.44 3.26
N SER A 169 -3.98 28.75 3.51
CA SER A 169 -3.54 30.13 3.76
C SER A 169 -3.55 30.96 2.47
N LEU A 170 -3.31 30.33 1.32
CA LEU A 170 -3.55 30.92 0.01
C LEU A 170 -5.03 30.77 -0.41
N ARG A 171 -5.58 31.82 -1.02
CA ARG A 171 -6.95 31.83 -1.55
C ARG A 171 -7.04 32.49 -2.93
N ALA A 172 -8.04 32.13 -3.71
CA ALA A 172 -8.42 32.83 -4.94
C ALA A 172 -9.94 33.02 -5.00
N GLU A 173 -10.38 34.24 -5.28
CA GLU A 173 -11.82 34.55 -5.44
C GLU A 173 -12.38 34.02 -6.77
N ASN A 174 -11.52 33.86 -7.77
CA ASN A 174 -11.80 33.28 -9.08
C ASN A 174 -10.49 32.78 -9.71
N LEU A 175 -10.58 32.07 -10.84
CA LEU A 175 -9.40 31.61 -11.58
C LEU A 175 -9.15 32.35 -12.90
N SER A 176 -9.82 33.48 -13.15
CA SER A 176 -9.67 34.24 -14.42
C SER A 176 -8.23 34.67 -14.74
N TRP A 177 -7.37 34.82 -13.74
CA TRP A 177 -5.95 35.15 -13.94
C TRP A 177 -5.18 34.09 -14.74
N VAL A 178 -5.64 32.83 -14.76
CA VAL A 178 -4.98 31.78 -15.54
C VAL A 178 -5.12 31.99 -17.05
N TYR A 179 -6.04 32.84 -17.52
CA TYR A 179 -6.25 33.09 -18.96
C TYR A 179 -5.00 33.55 -19.69
N GLY A 180 -4.09 34.28 -19.02
CA GLY A 180 -2.84 34.74 -19.62
C GLY A 180 -1.76 33.65 -19.74
N LEU A 181 -1.93 32.50 -19.06
CA LEU A 181 -0.97 31.40 -18.99
C LEU A 181 -1.08 30.45 -20.19
N SER A 182 -0.98 30.99 -21.40
CA SER A 182 -1.22 30.24 -22.66
C SER A 182 -0.31 29.02 -22.89
N SER A 183 0.88 28.99 -22.28
CA SER A 183 1.84 27.89 -22.39
C SER A 183 1.73 26.83 -21.28
N LEU A 184 0.79 26.99 -20.35
CA LEU A 184 0.73 26.18 -19.13
C LEU A 184 0.38 24.72 -19.42
N LYS A 185 1.23 23.82 -18.93
CA LYS A 185 1.09 22.37 -19.04
C LYS A 185 0.74 21.73 -17.70
N VAL A 186 1.25 22.27 -16.61
CA VAL A 186 1.03 21.76 -15.24
C VAL A 186 0.51 22.89 -14.35
N LEU A 187 -0.64 22.66 -13.73
CA LEU A 187 -1.20 23.51 -12.70
C LEU A 187 -1.53 22.68 -11.46
N ASP A 188 -0.84 22.95 -10.35
CA ASP A 188 -1.14 22.39 -9.05
C ASP A 188 -1.49 23.51 -8.04
N LEU A 189 -2.74 23.51 -7.60
CA LEU A 189 -3.28 24.41 -6.58
C LEU A 189 -3.78 23.62 -5.36
N GLY A 190 -3.35 22.37 -5.19
CA GLY A 190 -3.87 21.51 -4.13
C GLY A 190 -3.74 22.12 -2.74
N GLY A 191 -4.83 22.21 -1.98
CA GLY A 191 -4.82 22.87 -0.67
C GLY A 191 -4.93 24.39 -0.69
N VAL A 192 -5.13 25.04 -1.85
CA VAL A 192 -5.52 26.46 -1.94
C VAL A 192 -7.02 26.61 -1.67
N ASP A 193 -7.43 27.65 -0.95
CA ASP A 193 -8.85 27.96 -0.74
C ASP A 193 -9.48 28.54 -2.03
N LEU A 194 -10.23 27.70 -2.74
CA LEU A 194 -10.99 28.02 -3.95
C LEU A 194 -12.51 27.99 -3.70
N SER A 195 -12.93 28.19 -2.44
CA SER A 195 -14.36 28.11 -2.07
C SER A 195 -15.26 29.12 -2.79
N ASN A 196 -14.73 30.26 -3.20
CA ASN A 196 -15.44 31.29 -3.94
C ASN A 196 -15.27 31.21 -5.47
N ALA A 197 -14.37 30.34 -5.96
CA ALA A 197 -14.07 30.23 -7.39
C ALA A 197 -15.12 29.39 -8.12
N GLU A 198 -16.32 29.96 -8.35
CA GLU A 198 -17.40 29.27 -9.06
C GLU A 198 -17.09 29.00 -10.54
N ASP A 199 -16.23 29.82 -11.15
CA ASP A 199 -15.82 29.81 -12.55
C ASP A 199 -14.57 28.93 -12.81
N TRP A 200 -14.13 28.16 -11.82
CA TRP A 200 -12.84 27.45 -11.87
C TRP A 200 -12.70 26.58 -13.13
N LEU A 201 -13.77 25.89 -13.53
CA LEU A 201 -13.76 24.98 -14.67
C LEU A 201 -13.73 25.73 -16.00
N ASP A 202 -14.48 26.83 -16.11
CA ASP A 202 -14.45 27.69 -17.29
C ASP A 202 -13.04 28.28 -17.48
N ALA A 203 -12.41 28.71 -16.38
CA ALA A 203 -11.07 29.26 -16.37
C ALA A 203 -10.01 28.27 -16.89
N VAL A 204 -9.97 27.06 -16.30
CA VAL A 204 -8.96 26.06 -16.68
C VAL A 204 -9.23 25.41 -18.04
N ASN A 205 -10.49 25.36 -18.48
CA ASN A 205 -10.87 24.86 -19.81
C ASN A 205 -10.34 25.74 -20.95
N MET A 206 -9.99 27.00 -20.67
CA MET A 206 -9.38 27.90 -21.66
C MET A 206 -7.88 27.63 -21.90
N LEU A 207 -7.25 26.71 -21.15
CA LEU A 207 -5.82 26.40 -21.25
C LEU A 207 -5.59 25.28 -22.29
N PRO A 208 -5.13 25.60 -23.52
CA PRO A 208 -5.10 24.62 -24.62
C PRO A 208 -4.01 23.54 -24.45
N SER A 209 -2.96 23.86 -23.70
CA SER A 209 -1.77 23.03 -23.53
C SER A 209 -1.77 22.25 -22.21
N LEU A 210 -2.85 22.32 -21.41
CA LEU A 210 -2.87 21.77 -20.07
C LEU A 210 -2.86 20.24 -20.11
N VAL A 211 -1.85 19.64 -19.47
CA VAL A 211 -1.63 18.19 -19.38
C VAL A 211 -1.98 17.66 -18.00
N LYS A 212 -1.65 18.42 -16.94
CA LYS A 212 -1.87 18.03 -15.55
C LYS A 212 -2.57 19.14 -14.78
N LEU A 213 -3.73 18.82 -14.21
CA LEU A 213 -4.50 19.67 -13.33
C LEU A 213 -4.70 18.99 -11.98
N ARG A 214 -4.27 19.66 -10.91
CA ARG A 214 -4.40 19.19 -9.52
C ARG A 214 -5.08 20.28 -8.69
N LEU A 215 -6.33 20.04 -8.33
CA LEU A 215 -7.16 20.90 -7.48
C LEU A 215 -7.69 20.09 -6.28
N PHE A 216 -6.86 19.20 -5.73
CA PHE A 216 -7.25 18.37 -4.60
C PHE A 216 -7.33 19.20 -3.31
N TYR A 217 -8.30 18.90 -2.45
CA TYR A 217 -8.45 19.57 -1.16
C TYR A 217 -8.52 21.09 -1.28
N CYS A 218 -9.29 21.63 -2.24
CA CYS A 218 -9.37 23.06 -2.53
C CYS A 218 -10.66 23.74 -2.05
N LYS A 219 -11.55 23.01 -1.37
CA LYS A 219 -12.91 23.46 -1.00
C LYS A 219 -13.76 23.91 -2.21
N LEU A 220 -13.53 23.34 -3.39
CA LEU A 220 -14.29 23.72 -4.58
C LEU A 220 -15.81 23.59 -4.32
N PRO A 221 -16.61 24.62 -4.65
CA PRO A 221 -18.00 24.72 -4.19
C PRO A 221 -18.94 23.72 -4.88
N LYS A 222 -18.73 23.47 -6.17
CA LYS A 222 -19.56 22.55 -6.98
C LYS A 222 -18.74 21.95 -8.12
N LEU A 223 -19.13 20.75 -8.53
CA LEU A 223 -18.68 20.14 -9.78
C LEU A 223 -19.70 20.53 -10.87
N PRO A 224 -19.34 21.39 -11.84
CA PRO A 224 -20.28 21.86 -12.85
C PRO A 224 -20.86 20.70 -13.66
N GLN A 225 -22.18 20.71 -13.86
CA GLN A 225 -22.89 19.62 -14.54
C GLN A 225 -22.91 19.76 -16.06
N ASN A 226 -22.83 20.99 -16.56
CA ASN A 226 -22.81 21.31 -17.97
C ASN A 226 -21.59 22.15 -18.28
N LEU A 227 -20.95 21.86 -19.41
CA LEU A 227 -19.94 22.71 -20.02
C LEU A 227 -20.37 22.91 -21.47
N HIS A 228 -20.58 24.16 -21.91
CA HIS A 228 -21.04 24.44 -23.27
C HIS A 228 -20.05 23.98 -24.34
N HIS A 229 -18.74 24.03 -24.03
CA HIS A 229 -17.68 23.57 -24.92
C HIS A 229 -16.48 23.06 -24.11
N VAL A 230 -16.07 21.82 -24.38
CA VAL A 230 -14.90 21.18 -23.75
C VAL A 230 -13.68 21.41 -24.65
N ASN A 231 -12.68 22.12 -24.14
CA ASN A 231 -11.48 22.52 -24.86
C ASN A 231 -10.19 21.88 -24.28
N PHE A 232 -10.33 21.01 -23.28
CA PHE A 232 -9.26 20.12 -22.86
C PHE A 232 -8.94 19.11 -23.97
N THR A 233 -7.91 19.38 -24.75
CA THR A 233 -7.46 18.51 -25.86
C THR A 233 -6.29 17.60 -25.47
N SER A 234 -5.57 17.95 -24.40
CA SER A 234 -4.30 17.31 -24.00
C SER A 234 -4.27 16.87 -22.53
N LEU A 235 -5.40 16.94 -21.82
CA LEU A 235 -5.42 16.71 -20.37
C LEU A 235 -5.27 15.22 -20.08
N GLU A 236 -4.17 14.84 -19.42
CA GLU A 236 -3.83 13.46 -19.10
C GLU A 236 -4.02 13.14 -17.61
N PHE A 237 -3.89 14.15 -16.73
CA PHE A 237 -3.91 13.95 -15.29
C PHE A 237 -4.87 14.93 -14.64
N LEU A 238 -5.94 14.40 -14.03
CA LEU A 238 -6.95 15.19 -13.31
C LEU A 238 -7.11 14.67 -11.87
N ASP A 239 -6.77 15.52 -10.90
CA ASP A 239 -7.02 15.25 -9.48
C ASP A 239 -7.91 16.35 -8.89
N LEU A 240 -9.15 15.96 -8.55
CA LEU A 240 -10.12 16.83 -7.87
C LEU A 240 -10.51 16.25 -6.50
N SER A 241 -9.72 15.33 -5.95
CA SER A 241 -10.05 14.64 -4.71
C SER A 241 -10.18 15.55 -3.49
N PHE A 242 -10.83 15.08 -2.43
CA PHE A 242 -11.01 15.83 -1.18
C PHE A 242 -11.74 17.19 -1.34
N ASN A 243 -12.63 17.33 -2.33
CA ASN A 243 -13.51 18.50 -2.48
C ASN A 243 -14.94 18.19 -2.03
N ASN A 244 -15.82 19.20 -1.93
CA ASN A 244 -17.15 19.01 -1.34
C ASN A 244 -18.28 18.87 -2.39
N PHE A 245 -18.07 18.06 -3.43
CA PHE A 245 -18.88 18.16 -4.65
C PHE A 245 -20.37 17.80 -4.54
N SER A 246 -20.84 17.05 -3.53
CA SER A 246 -22.28 16.83 -3.22
C SER A 246 -23.22 16.67 -4.43
N SER A 247 -22.76 16.03 -5.51
CA SER A 247 -23.41 15.98 -6.83
C SER A 247 -23.08 14.69 -7.55
N THR A 248 -23.67 14.46 -8.72
CA THR A 248 -23.38 13.30 -9.58
C THR A 248 -22.17 13.56 -10.48
N ILE A 249 -21.57 12.49 -11.02
CA ILE A 249 -20.47 12.61 -12.00
C ILE A 249 -21.03 13.23 -13.30
N PRO A 250 -20.50 14.36 -13.77
CA PRO A 250 -21.03 15.09 -14.92
C PRO A 250 -20.54 14.52 -16.27
N ASN A 251 -21.30 14.79 -17.33
CA ASN A 251 -21.02 14.21 -18.66
C ASN A 251 -19.73 14.73 -19.32
N TRP A 252 -19.34 15.98 -19.07
CA TRP A 252 -18.11 16.55 -19.66
C TRP A 252 -16.86 15.76 -19.31
N LEU A 253 -16.86 15.04 -18.18
CA LEU A 253 -15.75 14.19 -17.77
C LEU A 253 -15.57 13.03 -18.76
N PHE A 254 -16.66 12.52 -19.34
CA PHE A 254 -16.63 11.50 -20.37
C PHE A 254 -16.18 12.05 -21.73
N ASP A 255 -16.43 13.34 -21.99
CA ASP A 255 -16.00 14.01 -23.23
C ASP A 255 -14.47 14.16 -23.28
N ILE A 256 -13.82 14.43 -22.14
CA ILE A 256 -12.35 14.48 -22.01
C ILE A 256 -11.70 13.11 -21.80
N GLY A 257 -12.49 12.04 -21.70
CA GLY A 257 -12.01 10.69 -21.37
C GLY A 257 -10.96 10.13 -22.34
N HIS A 258 -10.87 10.68 -23.54
CA HIS A 258 -9.98 10.20 -24.60
C HIS A 258 -8.49 10.48 -24.39
N SER A 259 -8.15 11.51 -23.59
CA SER A 259 -6.75 11.86 -23.28
C SER A 259 -6.33 11.46 -21.87
N LEU A 260 -7.29 11.16 -20.97
CA LEU A 260 -7.03 10.93 -19.55
C LEU A 260 -6.28 9.61 -19.27
N VAL A 261 -5.22 9.71 -18.47
CA VAL A 261 -4.41 8.59 -17.94
C VAL A 261 -4.65 8.40 -16.44
N TYR A 262 -4.89 9.49 -15.71
CA TYR A 262 -5.11 9.49 -14.26
C TYR A 262 -6.34 10.33 -13.93
N LEU A 263 -7.28 9.73 -13.21
CA LEU A 263 -8.46 10.39 -12.68
C LEU A 263 -8.65 10.05 -11.20
N ASN A 264 -8.66 11.09 -10.36
CA ASN A 264 -8.93 10.97 -8.93
C ASN A 264 -10.07 11.92 -8.51
N LEU A 265 -11.18 11.33 -8.10
CA LEU A 265 -12.36 12.00 -7.55
C LEU A 265 -12.70 11.45 -6.15
N SER A 266 -11.71 10.91 -5.44
CA SER A 266 -11.92 10.32 -4.12
C SER A 266 -12.27 11.38 -3.07
N ARG A 267 -13.03 10.99 -2.05
CA ARG A 267 -13.45 11.87 -0.94
C ARG A 267 -14.13 13.15 -1.40
N CYS A 268 -14.87 13.04 -2.49
CA CYS A 268 -15.78 14.06 -2.96
C CYS A 268 -17.16 13.46 -2.76
N PRO A 269 -18.06 13.94 -1.86
CA PRO A 269 -19.32 13.27 -1.51
C PRO A 269 -20.31 13.17 -2.69
N LEU A 270 -19.91 12.45 -3.74
CA LEU A 270 -20.52 12.27 -5.03
C LEU A 270 -21.60 11.22 -4.85
N GLN A 271 -22.74 11.48 -5.46
CA GLN A 271 -23.96 10.70 -5.30
C GLN A 271 -24.37 10.07 -6.63
N GLY A 272 -25.40 9.24 -6.57
CA GLY A 272 -25.98 8.59 -7.74
C GLY A 272 -25.22 7.34 -8.17
N VAL A 273 -25.57 6.88 -9.37
CA VAL A 273 -25.04 5.65 -9.97
C VAL A 273 -23.88 5.95 -10.91
N ILE A 274 -23.03 4.95 -11.15
CA ILE A 274 -22.04 5.00 -12.22
C ILE A 274 -22.78 4.99 -13.57
N PRO A 275 -22.66 6.03 -14.42
CA PRO A 275 -23.38 6.09 -15.69
C PRO A 275 -22.89 5.05 -16.72
N ASP A 276 -23.73 4.64 -17.67
CA ASP A 276 -23.33 3.75 -18.77
C ASP A 276 -22.17 4.33 -19.61
N ALA A 277 -22.13 5.67 -19.71
CA ALA A 277 -21.06 6.42 -20.39
C ALA A 277 -19.69 6.31 -19.67
N PHE A 278 -19.61 5.73 -18.48
CA PHE A 278 -18.37 5.61 -17.71
C PHE A 278 -17.26 4.87 -18.47
N GLY A 279 -17.62 3.88 -19.30
CA GLY A 279 -16.66 3.21 -20.18
C GLY A 279 -16.05 4.13 -21.25
N ASN A 280 -16.63 5.30 -21.52
CA ASN A 280 -16.09 6.27 -22.47
C ASN A 280 -14.82 6.96 -21.95
N LEU A 281 -14.54 6.90 -20.64
CA LEU A 281 -13.23 7.27 -20.07
C LEU A 281 -12.06 6.43 -20.59
N ALA A 282 -12.34 5.30 -21.25
CA ALA A 282 -11.34 4.49 -21.93
C ALA A 282 -11.49 4.49 -23.45
N SER A 283 -12.43 5.28 -23.99
CA SER A 283 -12.81 5.22 -25.41
C SER A 283 -12.24 6.40 -26.20
N LEU A 284 -11.16 6.15 -26.94
CA LEU A 284 -10.97 6.66 -28.31
C LEU A 284 -9.80 5.92 -28.99
N ILE A 285 -10.08 4.71 -29.45
CA ILE A 285 -9.22 3.93 -30.37
C ILE A 285 -10.01 3.71 -31.66
N SER A 286 -10.01 4.71 -32.53
CA SER A 286 -10.32 4.53 -33.95
C SER A 286 -10.01 5.85 -34.64
N LEU A 287 -9.02 5.87 -35.53
CA LEU A 287 -8.52 7.01 -36.31
C LEU A 287 -7.50 7.93 -35.61
N ARG A 288 -6.31 7.41 -35.30
CA ARG A 288 -5.04 8.09 -35.57
C ARG A 288 -3.88 7.11 -35.42
N MET A 289 -3.17 6.89 -36.53
CA MET A 289 -1.96 6.08 -36.55
C MET A 289 -0.83 6.82 -35.83
N ALA A 290 0.00 6.03 -35.15
CA ALA A 290 1.32 6.33 -34.60
C ALA A 290 1.38 7.01 -33.20
N SER A 291 2.07 6.27 -32.31
CA SER A 291 2.79 6.65 -31.09
C SER A 291 2.01 7.05 -29.82
N LYS A 292 2.16 6.19 -28.79
CA LYS A 292 1.82 6.33 -27.35
C LYS A 292 0.33 6.56 -27.03
N PHE A 293 -0.41 5.47 -26.79
CA PHE A 293 -1.79 5.53 -26.32
C PHE A 293 -1.83 5.85 -24.81
N SER A 294 -2.22 7.07 -24.47
CA SER A 294 -2.61 7.50 -23.12
C SER A 294 -3.96 6.88 -22.75
N GLN A 295 -3.97 5.63 -22.27
CA GLN A 295 -5.18 4.98 -21.76
C GLN A 295 -5.27 5.12 -20.24
N LEU A 296 -6.49 5.24 -19.71
CA LEU A 296 -6.70 5.36 -18.27
C LEU A 296 -6.06 4.19 -17.50
N ALA A 297 -5.05 4.52 -16.71
CA ALA A 297 -4.27 3.57 -15.92
C ALA A 297 -4.67 3.61 -14.44
N VAL A 298 -5.13 4.76 -13.95
CA VAL A 298 -5.53 4.96 -12.54
C VAL A 298 -6.93 5.58 -12.50
N LEU A 299 -7.83 4.87 -11.82
CA LEU A 299 -9.18 5.33 -11.51
C LEU A 299 -9.40 5.21 -10.01
N ASP A 300 -9.53 6.37 -9.35
CA ASP A 300 -9.86 6.46 -7.92
C ASP A 300 -11.12 7.30 -7.71
N VAL A 301 -12.18 6.63 -7.26
CA VAL A 301 -13.46 7.23 -6.87
C VAL A 301 -13.88 6.76 -5.46
N ALA A 302 -12.88 6.46 -4.63
CA ALA A 302 -13.08 5.95 -3.28
C ALA A 302 -13.68 6.99 -2.34
N MET A 303 -14.32 6.51 -1.27
CA MET A 303 -14.83 7.33 -0.16
C MET A 303 -15.84 8.39 -0.60
N ASN A 304 -16.74 8.00 -1.51
CA ASN A 304 -17.85 8.80 -1.99
C ASN A 304 -19.19 8.22 -1.49
N CYS A 305 -20.31 8.78 -1.94
CA CYS A 305 -21.66 8.35 -1.57
C CYS A 305 -22.37 7.66 -2.73
N MET A 306 -21.62 7.03 -3.64
CA MET A 306 -22.19 6.41 -4.85
C MET A 306 -22.90 5.11 -4.50
N GLU A 307 -23.94 4.81 -5.27
CA GLU A 307 -24.80 3.64 -5.08
C GLU A 307 -25.10 2.91 -6.40
N GLY A 308 -25.81 1.79 -6.31
CA GLY A 308 -26.19 0.97 -7.47
C GLY A 308 -25.13 -0.07 -7.83
N SER A 309 -25.19 -0.56 -9.06
CA SER A 309 -24.45 -1.75 -9.48
C SER A 309 -23.46 -1.46 -10.60
N ILE A 310 -22.25 -1.98 -10.44
CA ILE A 310 -21.21 -2.01 -11.47
C ILE A 310 -21.36 -3.30 -12.27
N LYS A 311 -21.60 -3.16 -13.57
CA LYS A 311 -21.72 -4.26 -14.52
C LYS A 311 -20.46 -4.38 -15.35
N GLU A 312 -20.29 -5.52 -16.02
CA GLU A 312 -19.17 -5.78 -16.93
C GLU A 312 -19.02 -4.66 -17.96
N ALA A 313 -20.13 -4.21 -18.57
CA ALA A 313 -20.16 -3.15 -19.59
C ALA A 313 -19.48 -1.85 -19.15
N HIS A 314 -19.55 -1.49 -17.86
CA HIS A 314 -18.87 -0.30 -17.33
C HIS A 314 -17.35 -0.46 -17.38
N LEU A 315 -16.85 -1.69 -17.22
CA LEU A 315 -15.43 -2.00 -17.06
C LEU A 315 -14.76 -2.57 -18.32
N LEU A 316 -15.54 -3.02 -19.31
CA LEU A 316 -15.07 -3.74 -20.51
C LEU A 316 -14.10 -2.94 -21.39
N LYS A 317 -14.05 -1.61 -21.30
CA LYS A 317 -13.21 -0.78 -22.16
C LYS A 317 -11.85 -0.42 -21.57
N PHE A 318 -11.62 -0.65 -20.27
CA PHE A 318 -10.42 -0.20 -19.57
C PHE A 318 -9.21 -1.15 -19.72
N SER A 319 -8.73 -1.44 -20.92
CA SER A 319 -7.68 -2.46 -21.13
C SER A 319 -6.33 -2.18 -20.46
N SER A 320 -6.00 -0.91 -20.19
CA SER A 320 -4.73 -0.51 -19.56
C SER A 320 -4.83 -0.21 -18.06
N LEU A 321 -5.96 -0.50 -17.41
CA LEU A 321 -6.17 -0.15 -16.00
C LEU A 321 -5.21 -0.93 -15.09
N ARG A 322 -4.53 -0.19 -14.21
CA ARG A 322 -3.59 -0.72 -13.21
C ARG A 322 -4.07 -0.49 -11.79
N VAL A 323 -4.73 0.63 -11.54
CA VAL A 323 -5.27 0.96 -10.21
C VAL A 323 -6.76 1.21 -10.33
N LEU A 324 -7.53 0.46 -9.57
CA LEU A 324 -8.97 0.64 -9.43
C LEU A 324 -9.29 0.74 -7.94
N ASP A 325 -9.70 1.92 -7.48
CA ASP A 325 -10.21 2.13 -6.13
C ASP A 325 -11.64 2.68 -6.16
N LEU A 326 -12.57 1.84 -5.71
CA LEU A 326 -13.99 2.11 -5.57
C LEU A 326 -14.42 2.07 -4.10
N SER A 327 -13.45 1.93 -3.18
CA SER A 327 -13.71 1.59 -1.80
C SER A 327 -14.58 2.61 -1.09
N SER A 328 -15.26 2.19 -0.03
CA SER A 328 -16.10 3.04 0.80
C SER A 328 -17.21 3.76 0.03
N ASN A 329 -17.85 3.04 -0.89
CA ASN A 329 -19.11 3.40 -1.56
C ASN A 329 -20.17 2.30 -1.31
N SER A 330 -21.43 2.57 -1.62
CA SER A 330 -22.54 1.60 -1.55
C SER A 330 -22.76 0.86 -2.88
N LEU A 331 -21.66 0.48 -3.54
CA LEU A 331 -21.67 -0.13 -4.88
C LEU A 331 -21.72 -1.65 -4.80
N ALA A 332 -22.54 -2.28 -5.64
CA ALA A 332 -22.56 -3.73 -5.84
C ALA A 332 -21.83 -4.12 -7.14
N LEU A 333 -21.01 -5.17 -7.11
CA LEU A 333 -20.35 -5.68 -8.32
C LEU A 333 -21.16 -6.83 -8.93
N GLU A 334 -21.93 -6.53 -9.97
CA GLU A 334 -22.78 -7.49 -10.69
C GLU A 334 -22.09 -7.96 -11.97
N VAL A 335 -21.09 -8.82 -11.81
CA VAL A 335 -20.34 -9.44 -12.92
C VAL A 335 -20.48 -10.96 -12.89
N SER A 336 -20.48 -11.58 -14.06
CA SER A 336 -20.51 -13.03 -14.18
C SER A 336 -19.30 -13.66 -13.48
N SER A 337 -19.49 -14.83 -12.88
CA SER A 337 -18.38 -15.62 -12.34
C SER A 337 -17.35 -16.02 -13.40
N SER A 338 -17.75 -16.15 -14.67
CA SER A 338 -16.87 -16.48 -15.79
C SER A 338 -16.25 -15.26 -16.46
N TRP A 339 -16.52 -14.05 -15.95
CA TRP A 339 -16.01 -12.82 -16.54
C TRP A 339 -14.49 -12.74 -16.41
N ILE A 340 -13.84 -12.42 -17.53
CA ILE A 340 -12.40 -12.16 -17.59
C ILE A 340 -12.25 -10.67 -17.90
N PRO A 341 -11.90 -9.83 -16.90
CA PRO A 341 -11.66 -8.42 -17.13
C PRO A 341 -10.52 -8.20 -18.14
N PRO A 342 -10.60 -7.16 -18.98
CA PRO A 342 -9.62 -6.88 -20.04
C PRO A 342 -8.31 -6.25 -19.53
N PHE A 343 -8.12 -6.15 -18.22
CA PHE A 343 -7.01 -5.45 -17.56
C PHE A 343 -6.27 -6.33 -16.55
N GLN A 344 -5.10 -5.83 -16.11
CA GLN A 344 -4.28 -6.44 -15.08
C GLN A 344 -3.96 -5.41 -14.01
N LEU A 345 -4.71 -5.44 -12.91
CA LEU A 345 -4.58 -4.49 -11.82
C LEU A 345 -3.32 -4.78 -10.99
N GLU A 346 -2.65 -3.72 -10.57
CA GLU A 346 -1.59 -3.68 -9.56
C GLU A 346 -2.18 -3.39 -8.17
N THR A 347 -3.23 -2.57 -8.10
CA THR A 347 -3.94 -2.22 -6.85
C THR A 347 -5.44 -2.32 -7.05
N ILE A 348 -6.11 -3.03 -6.13
CA ILE A 348 -7.55 -3.28 -6.12
C ILE A 348 -8.14 -2.79 -4.80
N GLY A 349 -8.88 -1.69 -4.81
CA GLY A 349 -9.63 -1.15 -3.68
C GLY A 349 -11.13 -1.34 -3.87
N LEU A 350 -11.74 -2.29 -3.15
CA LEU A 350 -13.17 -2.61 -3.21
C LEU A 350 -13.77 -2.74 -1.81
N ARG A 351 -13.12 -2.17 -0.80
CA ARG A 351 -13.60 -2.18 0.58
C ARG A 351 -15.00 -1.60 0.68
N SER A 352 -15.88 -2.24 1.44
CA SER A 352 -17.29 -1.88 1.61
C SER A 352 -18.17 -1.95 0.35
N CYS A 353 -17.64 -2.36 -0.80
CA CYS A 353 -18.47 -2.68 -1.97
C CYS A 353 -19.10 -4.07 -1.82
N LEU A 354 -20.35 -4.26 -2.25
CA LEU A 354 -21.02 -5.55 -2.19
C LEU A 354 -20.51 -6.50 -3.29
N LEU A 355 -19.60 -7.41 -2.91
CA LEU A 355 -19.05 -8.49 -3.74
C LEU A 355 -19.62 -9.87 -3.34
N GLY A 356 -20.39 -9.94 -2.27
CA GLY A 356 -20.84 -11.20 -1.67
C GLY A 356 -22.01 -11.89 -2.38
N PRO A 357 -22.31 -13.15 -2.00
CA PRO A 357 -21.76 -13.86 -0.85
C PRO A 357 -20.49 -14.68 -1.14
N LYS A 358 -20.15 -14.93 -2.41
CA LYS A 358 -19.06 -15.83 -2.83
C LYS A 358 -17.79 -15.08 -3.24
N PHE A 359 -16.64 -15.75 -3.20
CA PHE A 359 -15.43 -15.21 -3.84
C PHE A 359 -15.60 -15.19 -5.36
N HIS A 360 -15.49 -14.01 -5.97
CA HIS A 360 -15.59 -13.87 -7.42
C HIS A 360 -14.35 -14.41 -8.13
N GLN A 361 -14.57 -15.31 -9.09
CA GLN A 361 -13.49 -16.00 -9.81
C GLN A 361 -12.74 -15.10 -10.78
N TRP A 362 -13.29 -13.96 -11.22
CA TRP A 362 -12.58 -13.02 -12.10
C TRP A 362 -11.22 -12.58 -11.52
N SER A 363 -11.09 -12.51 -10.19
CA SER A 363 -9.83 -12.19 -9.51
C SER A 363 -8.72 -13.21 -9.77
N GLN A 364 -9.04 -14.44 -10.17
CA GLN A 364 -8.06 -15.44 -10.63
C GLN A 364 -7.35 -15.03 -11.92
N SER A 365 -8.01 -14.23 -12.76
CA SER A 365 -7.41 -13.73 -14.00
C SER A 365 -6.35 -12.65 -13.76
N GLN A 366 -6.32 -12.06 -12.56
CA GLN A 366 -5.41 -10.98 -12.21
C GLN A 366 -4.09 -11.57 -11.70
N LYS A 367 -3.03 -11.44 -12.50
CA LYS A 367 -1.71 -12.03 -12.21
C LYS A 367 -0.69 -11.03 -11.66
N SER A 368 -1.03 -9.74 -11.68
CA SER A 368 -0.10 -8.64 -11.44
C SER A 368 -0.41 -7.81 -10.19
N PHE A 369 -1.43 -8.14 -9.40
CA PHE A 369 -1.81 -7.30 -8.27
C PHE A 369 -0.84 -7.44 -7.09
N SER A 370 -0.42 -6.29 -6.57
CA SER A 370 0.45 -6.14 -5.40
C SER A 370 -0.35 -5.84 -4.12
N ALA A 371 -1.52 -5.20 -4.26
CA ALA A 371 -2.39 -4.84 -3.15
C ALA A 371 -3.86 -5.11 -3.49
N ILE A 372 -4.59 -5.75 -2.57
CA ILE A 372 -6.04 -5.98 -2.66
C ILE A 372 -6.70 -5.69 -1.31
N ASP A 373 -7.70 -4.82 -1.32
CA ASP A 373 -8.59 -4.56 -0.18
C ASP A 373 -10.04 -4.85 -0.59
N ILE A 374 -10.57 -5.97 -0.10
CA ILE A 374 -11.96 -6.42 -0.24
C ILE A 374 -12.62 -6.53 1.14
N SER A 375 -12.13 -5.76 2.12
CA SER A 375 -12.68 -5.77 3.47
C SER A 375 -14.11 -5.25 3.49
N ASN A 376 -14.96 -5.78 4.38
CA ASN A 376 -16.38 -5.41 4.46
C ASN A 376 -17.18 -5.61 3.16
N ALA A 377 -16.75 -6.51 2.26
CA ALA A 377 -17.36 -6.65 0.94
C ALA A 377 -18.56 -7.62 0.86
N GLY A 378 -19.13 -8.01 2.01
CA GLY A 378 -20.24 -8.98 2.07
C GLY A 378 -19.88 -10.43 1.70
N ILE A 379 -18.61 -10.75 1.45
CA ILE A 379 -18.15 -12.11 1.16
C ILE A 379 -18.20 -12.95 2.45
N VAL A 380 -18.96 -14.05 2.41
CA VAL A 380 -19.14 -14.98 3.55
C VAL A 380 -18.58 -16.38 3.25
N ASP A 381 -17.96 -16.53 2.08
CA ASP A 381 -17.36 -17.76 1.59
C ASP A 381 -15.95 -18.00 2.17
N VAL A 382 -15.45 -19.23 2.05
CA VAL A 382 -14.09 -19.60 2.44
C VAL A 382 -13.11 -19.00 1.42
N VAL A 383 -12.02 -18.40 1.90
CA VAL A 383 -10.94 -17.92 1.02
C VAL A 383 -10.36 -19.12 0.25
N PRO A 384 -10.46 -19.15 -1.10
CA PRO A 384 -10.02 -20.32 -1.85
C PRO A 384 -8.51 -20.52 -1.88
N ASP A 385 -8.05 -21.77 -2.05
CA ASP A 385 -6.62 -22.10 -2.09
C ASP A 385 -5.84 -21.38 -3.20
N TRP A 386 -6.48 -21.19 -4.37
CA TRP A 386 -5.88 -20.44 -5.48
C TRP A 386 -5.57 -18.98 -5.11
N PHE A 387 -6.34 -18.38 -4.20
CA PHE A 387 -6.15 -16.99 -3.77
C PHE A 387 -4.84 -16.85 -2.98
N TRP A 388 -4.52 -17.85 -2.15
CA TRP A 388 -3.24 -17.93 -1.47
C TRP A 388 -2.08 -18.23 -2.43
N ASN A 389 -2.31 -18.94 -3.53
CA ASN A 389 -1.27 -19.20 -4.52
C ASN A 389 -0.94 -17.97 -5.38
N LEU A 390 -1.92 -17.13 -5.71
CA LEU A 390 -1.68 -15.80 -6.31
C LEU A 390 -0.81 -14.93 -5.38
N SER A 391 -0.97 -15.10 -4.06
CA SER A 391 -0.27 -14.32 -3.02
C SER A 391 1.19 -14.73 -2.75
N SER A 392 1.66 -15.83 -3.33
CA SER A 392 3.05 -16.31 -3.15
C SER A 392 4.12 -15.46 -3.84
N ARG A 393 3.69 -14.42 -4.58
CA ARG A 393 4.54 -13.37 -5.16
C ARG A 393 4.22 -12.03 -4.47
N ASP A 394 4.85 -11.85 -3.30
CA ASP A 394 5.16 -10.62 -2.57
C ASP A 394 4.06 -9.62 -2.12
N GLY A 395 2.83 -9.63 -2.64
CA GLY A 395 1.86 -8.53 -2.40
C GLY A 395 1.11 -8.51 -1.05
N MET A 396 0.43 -9.62 -0.70
CA MET A 396 -0.51 -9.63 0.44
C MET A 396 0.15 -9.62 1.83
N ASN A 397 1.45 -9.85 1.92
CA ASN A 397 2.19 -9.72 3.18
C ASN A 397 2.09 -8.31 3.77
N SER A 398 1.88 -7.28 2.94
CA SER A 398 1.76 -5.87 3.37
C SER A 398 0.37 -5.50 3.90
N VAL A 399 -0.70 -6.11 3.37
CA VAL A 399 -2.10 -5.79 3.73
C VAL A 399 -2.51 -6.50 5.02
N LEU A 400 -2.13 -7.78 5.18
CA LEU A 400 -2.33 -8.51 6.44
C LEU A 400 -1.38 -8.03 7.55
N ALA A 401 -0.29 -7.31 7.20
CA ALA A 401 0.67 -6.74 8.14
C ALA A 401 0.16 -5.55 8.95
N LYS A 402 -1.04 -5.01 8.65
CA LYS A 402 -1.52 -3.79 9.31
C LYS A 402 -2.26 -4.01 10.63
N TYR A 403 -2.84 -5.18 10.91
CA TYR A 403 -3.66 -5.36 12.11
C TYR A 403 -3.51 -6.74 12.77
N TRP A 404 -3.22 -6.73 14.08
CA TRP A 404 -3.28 -7.90 14.98
C TRP A 404 -3.79 -7.47 16.36
N TRP A 405 -4.60 -8.33 17.00
CA TRP A 405 -4.98 -8.21 18.41
C TRP A 405 -4.30 -9.30 19.25
N GLY A 406 -3.46 -8.89 20.22
CA GLY A 406 -2.80 -9.81 21.15
C GLY A 406 -2.54 -9.16 22.51
N GLN A 407 -3.14 -9.73 23.55
CA GLN A 407 -3.10 -9.24 24.92
C GLN A 407 -1.73 -9.47 25.58
N ILE A 408 -0.74 -8.66 25.21
CA ILE A 408 0.49 -8.43 25.98
C ILE A 408 0.77 -6.92 25.89
N ARG A 409 0.21 -6.16 26.83
CA ARG A 409 0.45 -4.71 27.05
C ARG A 409 -0.08 -3.71 26.00
N ASN A 410 -1.30 -3.88 25.49
CA ASN A 410 -2.01 -2.82 24.72
C ASN A 410 -1.19 -2.17 23.57
N GLU A 411 -0.24 -2.88 22.96
CA GLU A 411 0.56 -2.38 21.83
C GLU A 411 0.43 -3.29 20.61
N LEU A 412 0.40 -2.67 19.42
CA LEU A 412 0.44 -3.35 18.12
C LEU A 412 1.82 -3.98 17.92
N ILE A 413 1.90 -5.32 17.91
CA ILE A 413 3.14 -6.01 17.54
C ILE A 413 3.27 -5.99 16.02
N ASN A 414 4.23 -5.22 15.51
CA ASN A 414 4.58 -5.18 14.09
C ASN A 414 4.96 -6.58 13.58
N TRP A 415 4.38 -6.99 12.45
CA TRP A 415 4.63 -8.28 11.81
C TRP A 415 6.09 -8.52 11.41
N GLY A 416 6.86 -7.47 11.11
CA GLY A 416 8.31 -7.57 10.95
C GLY A 416 8.98 -8.22 12.17
N LYS A 417 8.49 -7.92 13.38
CA LYS A 417 8.95 -8.55 14.63
C LYS A 417 8.49 -10.01 14.76
N LEU A 418 7.34 -10.39 14.22
CA LEU A 418 6.85 -11.78 14.23
C LEU A 418 7.71 -12.72 13.35
N PHE A 419 8.15 -12.24 12.19
CA PHE A 419 8.99 -13.00 11.25
C PHE A 419 10.49 -12.88 11.51
N THR A 420 10.92 -11.80 12.17
CA THR A 420 12.33 -11.63 12.56
C THR A 420 12.76 -12.83 13.42
N PRO A 421 13.89 -13.50 13.10
CA PRO A 421 14.33 -14.62 13.89
C PRO A 421 14.68 -14.19 15.32
N LYS A 422 14.56 -15.10 16.28
CA LYS A 422 14.74 -14.78 17.70
C LYS A 422 16.10 -14.17 18.03
N ASN A 423 17.16 -14.56 17.30
CA ASN A 423 18.50 -14.00 17.47
C ASN A 423 18.63 -12.54 16.98
N ARG A 424 17.60 -11.99 16.34
CA ARG A 424 17.49 -10.58 15.93
C ARG A 424 16.34 -9.85 16.65
N GLY A 425 15.87 -10.38 17.77
CA GLY A 425 14.83 -9.74 18.61
C GLY A 425 13.38 -9.97 18.17
N GLY A 426 13.13 -10.91 17.25
CA GLY A 426 11.78 -11.27 16.80
C GLY A 426 11.21 -12.58 17.37
N VAL A 427 10.07 -13.04 16.84
CA VAL A 427 9.32 -14.20 17.35
C VAL A 427 9.61 -15.49 16.58
N GLY A 428 9.90 -15.40 15.27
CA GLY A 428 10.40 -16.49 14.43
C GLY A 428 9.36 -17.38 13.73
N PHE A 429 8.13 -16.89 13.49
CA PHE A 429 7.15 -17.59 12.64
C PHE A 429 7.43 -17.29 11.16
N ARG A 430 7.30 -18.27 10.25
CA ARG A 430 7.66 -18.12 8.81
C ARG A 430 6.57 -18.49 7.81
N ASP A 431 5.48 -19.10 8.28
CA ASP A 431 4.38 -19.61 7.46
C ASP A 431 3.07 -19.11 8.07
N ILE A 432 2.36 -18.27 7.34
CA ILE A 432 1.18 -17.57 7.88
C ILE A 432 -0.01 -18.52 8.06
N HIS A 433 -0.19 -19.47 7.13
CA HIS A 433 -1.29 -20.43 7.20
C HIS A 433 -1.13 -21.35 8.42
N ALA A 434 0.08 -21.88 8.63
CA ALA A 434 0.39 -22.69 9.80
C ALA A 434 0.26 -21.89 11.12
N PHE A 435 0.60 -20.60 11.11
CA PHE A 435 0.45 -19.73 12.29
C PHE A 435 -1.02 -19.46 12.62
N ILE A 436 -1.85 -19.12 11.62
CA ILE A 436 -3.30 -18.92 11.79
C ILE A 436 -3.93 -20.21 12.31
N LEU A 437 -3.59 -21.35 11.73
CA LEU A 437 -4.11 -22.64 12.15
C LEU A 437 -3.73 -22.96 13.62
N ALA A 438 -2.49 -22.66 14.03
CA ALA A 438 -2.05 -22.82 15.42
C ALA A 438 -2.79 -21.89 16.40
N MET A 439 -3.17 -20.69 15.95
CA MET A 439 -3.95 -19.74 16.75
C MET A 439 -5.41 -20.14 16.88
N LEU A 440 -6.02 -20.62 15.80
CA LEU A 440 -7.35 -21.23 15.84
C LEU A 440 -7.35 -22.46 16.75
N ALA A 441 -6.30 -23.28 16.69
CA ALA A 441 -6.12 -24.43 17.58
C ALA A 441 -6.06 -24.01 19.05
N LYS A 442 -5.46 -22.86 19.39
CA LYS A 442 -5.48 -22.32 20.76
C LYS A 442 -6.90 -22.04 21.24
N GLN A 443 -7.75 -21.47 20.40
CA GLN A 443 -9.14 -21.19 20.75
C GLN A 443 -9.97 -22.49 20.82
N ALA A 444 -9.79 -23.40 19.86
CA ALA A 444 -10.42 -24.72 19.89
C ALA A 444 -10.00 -25.54 21.13
N TRP A 445 -8.73 -25.45 21.55
CA TRP A 445 -8.24 -26.09 22.78
C TRP A 445 -8.96 -25.58 24.04
N ARG A 446 -9.39 -24.31 24.07
CA ARG A 446 -10.23 -23.77 25.14
C ARG A 446 -11.64 -24.36 25.14
N LEU A 447 -12.16 -24.81 24.00
CA LEU A 447 -13.43 -25.53 23.95
C LEU A 447 -13.33 -26.96 24.50
N ILE A 448 -12.12 -27.49 24.67
CA ILE A 448 -11.88 -28.81 25.26
C ILE A 448 -11.72 -28.69 26.78
N HIS A 449 -10.88 -27.75 27.25
CA HIS A 449 -10.51 -27.65 28.67
C HIS A 449 -11.20 -26.51 29.44
N GLY A 450 -11.64 -25.46 28.75
CA GLY A 450 -12.17 -24.23 29.35
C GLY A 450 -13.67 -24.27 29.61
N THR A 451 -14.18 -25.36 30.19
CA THR A 451 -15.62 -25.66 30.27
C THR A 451 -16.44 -24.66 31.09
N HIS A 452 -15.79 -23.84 31.92
CA HIS A 452 -16.42 -22.82 32.75
C HIS A 452 -16.55 -21.46 32.04
N SER A 453 -15.88 -21.28 30.90
CA SER A 453 -15.87 -20.00 30.19
C SER A 453 -17.22 -19.73 29.50
N LEU A 454 -17.58 -18.44 29.38
CA LEU A 454 -18.74 -18.03 28.58
C LEU A 454 -18.61 -18.51 27.12
N PHE A 455 -17.39 -18.45 26.57
CA PHE A 455 -17.06 -18.96 25.25
C PHE A 455 -17.47 -20.43 25.07
N TYR A 456 -17.08 -21.31 26.02
CA TYR A 456 -17.51 -22.71 25.98
C TYR A 456 -19.02 -22.87 26.11
N ARG A 457 -19.64 -22.22 27.10
CA ARG A 457 -21.08 -22.38 27.39
C ARG A 457 -21.96 -22.01 26.19
N VAL A 458 -21.64 -20.90 25.52
CA VAL A 458 -22.37 -20.42 24.33
C VAL A 458 -22.16 -21.38 23.14
N TYR A 459 -20.92 -21.76 22.87
CA TYR A 459 -20.62 -22.63 21.72
C TYR A 459 -21.14 -24.05 21.93
N LYS A 460 -21.08 -24.57 23.16
CA LYS A 460 -21.65 -25.88 23.50
C LYS A 460 -23.16 -25.90 23.26
N ALA A 461 -23.89 -24.92 23.79
CA ALA A 461 -25.34 -24.85 23.62
C ALA A 461 -25.77 -24.77 22.15
N ARG A 462 -25.00 -24.05 21.31
CA ARG A 462 -25.34 -23.81 19.91
C ARG A 462 -24.87 -24.90 18.94
N TYR A 463 -23.66 -25.42 19.12
CA TYR A 463 -22.98 -26.22 18.08
C TYR A 463 -22.70 -27.68 18.48
N PHE A 464 -22.58 -27.98 19.77
CA PHE A 464 -22.30 -29.35 20.25
C PHE A 464 -23.00 -29.63 21.58
N PRO A 465 -24.35 -29.53 21.65
CA PRO A 465 -25.08 -29.57 22.91
C PRO A 465 -24.98 -30.94 23.61
N THR A 466 -24.88 -32.02 22.84
CA THR A 466 -24.92 -33.41 23.30
C THR A 466 -23.58 -34.14 23.22
N CYS A 467 -22.54 -33.51 22.66
CA CYS A 467 -21.23 -34.14 22.46
C CYS A 467 -20.08 -33.24 22.90
N SER A 468 -18.84 -33.73 22.78
CA SER A 468 -17.64 -32.93 22.97
C SER A 468 -17.27 -32.15 21.69
N PHE A 469 -16.42 -31.12 21.82
CA PHE A 469 -15.89 -30.41 20.65
C PHE A 469 -15.17 -31.35 19.66
N MET A 470 -14.52 -32.41 20.17
CA MET A 470 -13.80 -33.37 19.32
C MET A 470 -14.74 -34.20 18.44
N GLU A 471 -15.95 -34.47 18.93
CA GLU A 471 -17.00 -35.24 18.23
C GLU A 471 -17.97 -34.34 17.44
N ALA A 472 -17.87 -33.02 17.60
CA ALA A 472 -18.81 -32.09 16.99
C ALA A 472 -18.72 -32.12 15.46
N GLU A 473 -19.87 -32.20 14.80
CA GLU A 473 -19.95 -32.16 13.34
C GLU A 473 -20.28 -30.74 12.84
N LEU A 474 -20.08 -30.52 11.54
CA LEU A 474 -20.50 -29.27 10.91
C LEU A 474 -22.04 -29.24 10.89
N ALA A 475 -22.64 -28.32 11.65
CA ALA A 475 -24.09 -28.21 11.75
C ALA A 475 -24.76 -28.07 10.37
N ARG A 476 -25.87 -28.80 10.15
CA ARG A 476 -26.58 -28.85 8.85
C ARG A 476 -27.24 -27.52 8.46
N SER A 477 -27.54 -26.63 9.43
CA SER A 477 -28.10 -25.30 9.17
C SER A 477 -27.11 -24.17 9.50
N ASN A 478 -26.66 -23.49 8.44
CA ASN A 478 -25.86 -22.26 8.41
C ASN A 478 -24.88 -22.04 9.60
N PRO A 479 -23.80 -22.83 9.70
CA PRO A 479 -22.79 -22.66 10.77
C PRO A 479 -22.04 -21.34 10.60
N SER A 480 -21.77 -20.63 11.71
CA SER A 480 -21.02 -19.36 11.66
C SER A 480 -19.60 -19.56 11.14
N PHE A 481 -19.03 -18.50 10.56
CA PHE A 481 -17.64 -18.51 10.07
C PHE A 481 -16.63 -18.92 11.15
N VAL A 482 -16.82 -18.42 12.38
CA VAL A 482 -15.96 -18.75 13.51
C VAL A 482 -16.04 -20.25 13.84
N TRP A 483 -17.23 -20.85 13.79
CA TRP A 483 -17.40 -22.29 14.03
C TRP A 483 -16.70 -23.15 12.98
N ARG A 484 -16.84 -22.81 11.70
CA ARG A 484 -16.12 -23.48 10.59
C ARG A 484 -14.60 -23.41 10.80
N SER A 485 -14.11 -22.24 11.18
CA SER A 485 -12.68 -21.99 11.43
C SER A 485 -12.15 -22.78 12.63
N LEU A 486 -12.92 -22.89 13.72
CA LEU A 486 -12.56 -23.70 14.88
C LEU A 486 -12.53 -25.20 14.56
N LEU A 487 -13.53 -25.70 13.82
CA LEU A 487 -13.56 -27.09 13.37
C LEU A 487 -12.35 -27.44 12.49
N ARG A 488 -11.88 -26.51 11.63
CA ARG A 488 -10.68 -26.71 10.81
C ARG A 488 -9.42 -26.95 11.65
N ALA A 489 -9.34 -26.37 12.84
CA ALA A 489 -8.20 -26.55 13.74
C ALA A 489 -8.24 -27.87 14.53
N ARG A 490 -9.34 -28.64 14.46
CA ARG A 490 -9.48 -29.93 15.17
C ARG A 490 -8.45 -30.95 14.74
N GLU A 491 -8.16 -31.03 13.43
CA GLU A 491 -7.20 -31.99 12.89
C GLU A 491 -5.79 -31.75 13.47
N LEU A 492 -5.37 -30.49 13.54
CA LEU A 492 -4.10 -30.11 14.18
C LEU A 492 -4.07 -30.58 15.64
N ILE A 493 -5.17 -30.37 16.38
CA ILE A 493 -5.29 -30.82 17.77
C ILE A 493 -5.18 -32.36 17.85
N GLN A 494 -5.87 -33.11 16.99
CA GLN A 494 -5.82 -34.58 16.96
C GLN A 494 -4.39 -35.08 16.72
N VAL A 495 -3.65 -34.47 15.80
CA VAL A 495 -2.26 -34.84 15.51
C VAL A 495 -1.33 -34.50 16.69
N GLY A 496 -1.48 -33.29 17.26
CA GLY A 496 -0.59 -32.72 18.27
C GLY A 496 -0.85 -33.16 19.72
N SER A 497 -1.95 -33.88 19.98
CA SER A 497 -2.34 -34.31 21.32
C SER A 497 -2.31 -35.83 21.51
N ILE A 498 -2.39 -36.24 22.77
CA ILE A 498 -2.48 -37.64 23.19
C ILE A 498 -3.40 -37.71 24.43
N TRP A 499 -4.18 -38.77 24.56
CA TRP A 499 -5.01 -39.01 25.74
C TRP A 499 -4.17 -39.54 26.90
N LYS A 500 -4.32 -38.90 28.06
CA LYS A 500 -3.82 -39.40 29.34
C LYS A 500 -4.97 -40.12 30.05
N ILE A 501 -4.73 -41.40 30.37
CA ILE A 501 -5.76 -42.29 30.92
C ILE A 501 -5.98 -42.00 32.41
N GLY A 502 -7.23 -41.69 32.75
CA GLY A 502 -7.75 -41.60 34.10
C GLY A 502 -8.55 -42.86 34.42
N ASP A 503 -9.87 -42.80 34.22
CA ASP A 503 -10.80 -43.92 34.39
C ASP A 503 -10.95 -44.78 33.13
N GLY A 504 -10.46 -44.31 31.98
CA GLY A 504 -10.50 -45.01 30.69
C GLY A 504 -11.87 -45.02 30.02
N CYS A 505 -12.87 -44.36 30.59
CA CYS A 505 -14.26 -44.41 30.14
C CYS A 505 -14.49 -43.59 28.85
N SER A 506 -13.64 -42.60 28.57
CA SER A 506 -13.79 -41.69 27.43
C SER A 506 -12.88 -42.07 26.25
N VAL A 507 -12.00 -43.05 26.42
CA VAL A 507 -10.96 -43.40 25.45
C VAL A 507 -11.24 -44.78 24.87
N GLY A 508 -11.53 -44.83 23.57
CA GLY A 508 -11.62 -46.09 22.81
C GLY A 508 -10.24 -46.65 22.49
N ILE A 509 -10.07 -47.98 22.54
CA ILE A 509 -8.75 -48.60 22.39
C ILE A 509 -8.14 -48.39 21.00
N GLN A 510 -8.96 -48.41 19.94
CA GLN A 510 -8.52 -48.21 18.56
C GLN A 510 -8.72 -46.78 18.05
N THR A 511 -9.82 -46.14 18.45
CA THR A 511 -10.28 -44.87 17.85
C THR A 511 -9.56 -43.64 18.37
N HIS A 512 -8.89 -43.74 19.51
CA HIS A 512 -8.23 -42.61 20.16
C HIS A 512 -6.72 -42.82 20.26
N LYS A 513 -5.96 -41.73 20.18
CA LYS A 513 -4.52 -41.73 20.36
C LYS A 513 -4.17 -41.62 21.84
N TRP A 514 -3.96 -42.75 22.51
CA TRP A 514 -3.50 -42.83 23.91
C TRP A 514 -2.14 -43.54 24.04
N LEU A 515 -1.62 -44.08 22.94
CA LEU A 515 -0.26 -44.58 22.76
C LEU A 515 0.45 -43.76 21.66
N PRO A 516 1.80 -43.75 21.61
CA PRO A 516 2.56 -43.03 20.58
C PRO A 516 2.31 -43.53 19.16
N HIS A 517 1.92 -44.78 19.02
CA HIS A 517 1.57 -45.44 17.76
C HIS A 517 0.23 -46.19 17.88
N PRO A 518 -0.41 -46.56 16.77
CA PRO A 518 -1.60 -47.42 16.80
C PRO A 518 -1.32 -48.71 17.58
N PRO A 519 -2.22 -49.13 18.48
CA PRO A 519 -2.04 -50.38 19.21
C PRO A 519 -2.17 -51.58 18.28
N ALA A 520 -1.30 -52.57 18.45
CA ALA A 520 -1.41 -53.87 17.77
C ALA A 520 -2.14 -54.90 18.65
N PHE A 521 -3.20 -55.50 18.11
CA PHE A 521 -4.09 -56.44 18.82
C PHE A 521 -3.86 -57.89 18.38
N GLN A 522 -4.26 -58.82 19.23
CA GLN A 522 -4.42 -60.24 18.88
C GLN A 522 -5.65 -60.40 17.96
N ASP A 523 -5.75 -61.53 17.26
CA ASP A 523 -6.88 -61.80 16.37
C ASP A 523 -8.19 -61.99 17.16
N GLY A 524 -9.30 -61.47 16.62
CA GLY A 524 -10.64 -61.62 17.22
C GLY A 524 -10.98 -60.59 18.32
N VAL A 525 -10.17 -59.56 18.53
CA VAL A 525 -10.45 -58.49 19.50
C VAL A 525 -11.53 -57.54 18.98
N ASP A 526 -12.51 -57.25 19.84
CA ASP A 526 -13.51 -56.21 19.58
C ASP A 526 -12.88 -54.81 19.71
N LEU A 527 -12.71 -54.14 18.58
CA LEU A 527 -12.08 -52.82 18.49
C LEU A 527 -12.98 -51.67 18.99
N THR A 528 -14.24 -51.94 19.34
CA THR A 528 -15.17 -50.95 19.89
C THR A 528 -14.98 -50.70 21.38
N LEU A 529 -14.15 -51.51 22.03
CA LEU A 529 -13.95 -51.48 23.47
C LEU A 529 -13.17 -50.25 23.95
N ARG A 530 -13.32 -49.95 25.23
CA ARG A 530 -12.74 -48.78 25.88
C ARG A 530 -11.57 -49.17 26.74
N VAL A 531 -10.70 -48.21 27.03
CA VAL A 531 -9.54 -48.42 27.91
C VAL A 531 -9.99 -48.86 29.31
N ALA A 532 -11.15 -48.39 29.79
CA ALA A 532 -11.76 -48.80 31.05
C ALA A 532 -11.95 -50.33 31.18
N ASP A 533 -12.20 -51.05 30.08
CA ASP A 533 -12.47 -52.50 30.11
C ASP A 533 -11.25 -53.32 30.54
N PHE A 534 -10.06 -52.71 30.46
CA PHE A 534 -8.76 -53.28 30.84
C PHE A 534 -8.27 -52.75 32.19
N ILE A 535 -9.07 -51.95 32.91
CA ILE A 535 -8.75 -51.46 34.24
C ILE A 535 -9.57 -52.25 35.25
N ASN A 536 -8.90 -52.86 36.21
CA ASN A 536 -9.58 -53.59 37.27
C ASN A 536 -10.37 -52.59 38.16
N PRO A 537 -11.69 -52.76 38.31
CA PRO A 537 -12.55 -51.78 38.99
C PRO A 537 -12.27 -51.68 40.49
N GLN A 538 -11.71 -52.72 41.12
CA GLN A 538 -11.39 -52.77 42.55
C GLN A 538 -9.98 -52.23 42.83
N THR A 539 -8.98 -52.69 42.07
CA THR A 539 -7.58 -52.31 42.33
C THR A 539 -7.17 -51.00 41.65
N LYS A 540 -7.97 -50.53 40.68
CA LYS A 540 -7.67 -49.36 39.83
C LYS A 540 -6.32 -49.47 39.11
N GLN A 541 -5.88 -50.70 38.85
CA GLN A 541 -4.68 -51.02 38.07
C GLN A 541 -5.07 -51.74 36.78
N TRP A 542 -4.15 -51.79 35.82
CA TRP A 542 -4.33 -52.60 34.61
C TRP A 542 -4.62 -54.07 34.97
N ASP A 543 -5.68 -54.61 34.39
CA ASP A 543 -5.97 -56.03 34.39
C ASP A 543 -4.95 -56.72 33.47
N ARG A 544 -3.87 -57.20 34.07
CA ARG A 544 -2.76 -57.85 33.35
C ARG A 544 -3.21 -59.07 32.54
N GLY A 545 -4.26 -59.77 32.99
CA GLY A 545 -4.82 -60.91 32.28
C GLY A 545 -5.46 -60.48 30.97
N LYS A 546 -6.38 -59.52 31.03
CA LYS A 546 -7.04 -58.96 29.84
C LYS A 546 -6.06 -58.28 28.89
N VAL A 547 -5.13 -57.47 29.42
CA VAL A 547 -4.13 -56.77 28.60
C VAL A 547 -3.24 -57.78 27.85
N SER A 548 -2.83 -58.87 28.50
CA SER A 548 -2.01 -59.92 27.87
C SER A 548 -2.77 -60.75 26.85
N ALA A 549 -4.07 -60.94 27.04
CA ALA A 549 -4.90 -61.72 26.13
C ALA A 549 -5.15 -61.00 24.80
N TRP A 550 -5.16 -59.66 24.79
CA TRP A 550 -5.68 -58.89 23.64
C TRP A 550 -4.67 -57.99 22.95
N PHE A 551 -3.59 -57.58 23.61
CA PHE A 551 -2.53 -56.79 22.96
C PHE A 551 -1.36 -57.67 22.56
N GLN A 552 -0.79 -57.43 21.38
CA GLN A 552 0.47 -58.07 20.98
C GLN A 552 1.61 -57.64 21.90
N ARG A 553 2.63 -58.50 22.02
CA ARG A 553 3.73 -58.35 23.00
C ARG A 553 4.34 -56.93 23.05
N PRO A 554 4.66 -56.24 21.93
CA PRO A 554 5.23 -54.90 21.98
C PRO A 554 4.26 -53.87 22.59
N THR A 555 3.02 -53.85 22.11
CA THR A 555 1.97 -52.94 22.59
C THR A 555 1.60 -53.22 24.04
N ARG A 556 1.49 -54.49 24.42
CA ARG A 556 1.16 -54.94 25.79
C ARG A 556 2.10 -54.34 26.82
N ASP A 557 3.41 -54.42 26.57
CA ASP A 557 4.42 -53.94 27.50
C ASP A 557 4.40 -52.40 27.61
N GLU A 558 3.94 -51.70 26.57
CA GLU A 558 3.68 -50.25 26.62
C GLU A 558 2.43 -49.90 27.41
N VAL A 559 1.31 -50.61 27.17
CA VAL A 559 0.05 -50.42 27.92
C VAL A 559 0.30 -50.55 29.42
N LEU A 560 1.02 -51.60 29.85
CA LEU A 560 1.34 -51.81 31.26
C LEU A 560 2.26 -50.72 31.87
N ARG A 561 2.97 -49.96 31.03
CA ARG A 561 3.81 -48.81 31.45
C ARG A 561 3.04 -47.49 31.50
N VAL A 562 1.86 -47.41 30.90
CA VAL A 562 0.99 -46.23 31.00
C VAL A 562 0.53 -46.09 32.44
N ARG A 563 0.86 -44.95 33.07
CA ARG A 563 0.40 -44.64 34.43
C ARG A 563 -1.06 -44.18 34.38
N LEU A 564 -1.93 -44.93 35.07
CA LEU A 564 -3.31 -44.52 35.32
C LEU A 564 -3.36 -43.33 36.29
N GLY A 565 -4.35 -42.46 36.14
CA GLY A 565 -4.57 -41.32 37.04
C GLY A 565 -4.82 -41.74 38.49
N SER A 566 -4.61 -40.81 39.44
CA SER A 566 -4.98 -41.01 40.85
C SER A 566 -6.49 -41.26 41.00
N LEU A 567 -6.90 -41.94 42.08
CA LEU A 567 -8.31 -42.31 42.38
C LEU A 567 -9.31 -41.19 42.02
N GLY A 568 -10.17 -41.45 41.03
CA GLY A 568 -11.24 -40.56 40.58
C GLY A 568 -10.89 -39.55 39.48
N GLY A 569 -9.67 -39.60 38.92
CA GLY A 569 -9.29 -38.74 37.79
C GLY A 569 -9.98 -39.15 36.49
N ARG A 570 -10.60 -38.19 35.78
CA ARG A 570 -11.16 -38.39 34.43
C ARG A 570 -10.05 -38.47 33.38
N ASP A 571 -10.33 -39.11 32.25
CA ASP A 571 -9.48 -39.04 31.06
C ASP A 571 -9.27 -37.60 30.59
N VAL A 572 -8.04 -37.23 30.24
CA VAL A 572 -7.70 -35.87 29.81
C VAL A 572 -6.86 -35.89 28.54
N LEU A 573 -7.27 -35.10 27.54
CA LEU A 573 -6.45 -34.84 26.37
C LEU A 573 -5.29 -33.90 26.73
N VAL A 574 -4.06 -34.30 26.47
CA VAL A 574 -2.87 -33.49 26.77
C VAL A 574 -2.06 -33.21 25.51
N TRP A 575 -1.29 -32.13 25.52
CA TRP A 575 -0.47 -31.77 24.37
C TRP A 575 0.78 -32.66 24.31
N ASN A 576 1.05 -33.33 23.19
CA ASN A 576 2.13 -34.32 23.12
C ASN A 576 3.47 -33.74 22.62
N ASP A 577 3.45 -32.53 22.06
CA ASP A 577 4.62 -31.97 21.36
C ASP A 577 5.61 -31.23 22.28
N ASN A 578 5.45 -31.35 23.61
CA ASN A 578 6.44 -30.89 24.58
C ASN A 578 6.38 -31.71 25.88
N LYS A 579 7.50 -31.72 26.63
CA LYS A 579 7.62 -32.46 27.90
C LYS A 579 6.68 -31.96 28.99
N ALA A 580 6.27 -30.69 28.94
CA ALA A 580 5.37 -30.09 29.92
C ALA A 580 3.90 -30.51 29.70
N GLN A 581 3.60 -31.20 28.60
CA GLN A 581 2.26 -31.63 28.21
C GLN A 581 1.22 -30.51 28.10
N THR A 582 1.68 -29.28 27.88
CA THR A 582 0.85 -28.06 27.85
C THR A 582 0.73 -27.51 26.43
N PHE A 583 -0.46 -27.07 26.05
CA PHE A 583 -0.65 -26.45 24.74
C PHE A 583 0.09 -25.10 24.66
N SER A 584 0.83 -24.89 23.58
CA SER A 584 1.37 -23.58 23.22
C SER A 584 1.19 -23.32 21.73
N VAL A 585 1.00 -22.05 21.34
CA VAL A 585 0.91 -21.67 19.91
C VAL A 585 2.19 -22.06 19.17
N ARG A 586 3.35 -21.99 19.85
CA ARG A 586 4.65 -22.34 19.26
C ARG A 586 4.70 -23.81 18.85
N THR A 587 4.29 -24.72 19.72
CA THR A 587 4.31 -26.16 19.44
C THR A 587 3.19 -26.55 18.48
N ALA A 588 2.03 -25.93 18.57
CA ALA A 588 0.94 -26.08 17.59
C ALA A 588 1.38 -25.65 16.18
N TYR A 589 2.16 -24.57 16.06
CA TYR A 589 2.74 -24.13 14.79
C TYR A 589 3.69 -25.17 14.18
N GLN A 590 4.53 -25.81 15.00
CA GLN A 590 5.43 -26.87 14.53
C GLN A 590 4.67 -28.13 14.06
N VAL A 591 3.55 -28.46 14.71
CA VAL A 591 2.63 -29.52 14.23
C VAL A 591 2.02 -29.13 12.88
N ALA A 592 1.51 -27.90 12.75
CA ALA A 592 0.92 -27.40 11.49
C ALA A 592 1.92 -27.45 10.32
N LEU A 593 3.16 -27.04 10.54
CA LEU A 593 4.23 -27.11 9.53
C LEU A 593 4.48 -28.55 9.05
N ARG A 594 4.53 -29.52 9.98
CA ARG A 594 4.71 -30.93 9.63
C ARG A 594 3.54 -31.47 8.82
N MET A 595 2.30 -31.13 9.19
CA MET A 595 1.09 -31.52 8.45
C MET A 595 1.12 -31.00 7.00
N GLY A 596 1.56 -29.75 6.79
CA GLY A 596 1.69 -29.16 5.46
C GLY A 596 2.76 -29.82 4.59
N GLN A 597 3.85 -30.31 5.20
CA GLN A 597 4.91 -31.04 4.48
C GLN A 597 4.48 -32.46 4.08
N THR A 598 3.70 -33.16 4.91
CA THR A 598 3.16 -34.49 4.58
C THR A 598 2.11 -34.43 3.47
N ALA A 599 1.26 -33.41 3.44
CA ALA A 599 0.26 -33.21 2.37
C ALA A 599 0.92 -32.98 1.00
N LYS A 600 2.08 -32.31 0.96
CA LYS A 600 2.87 -32.09 -0.27
C LYS A 600 3.63 -33.33 -0.76
N ARG A 601 3.86 -34.33 0.09
CA ARG A 601 4.53 -35.59 -0.29
C ARG A 601 3.56 -36.68 -0.76
N GLY A 602 2.29 -36.61 -0.37
CA GLY A 602 1.25 -37.57 -0.81
C GLY A 602 0.55 -37.20 -2.12
N THR A 603 0.97 -36.11 -2.76
CA THR A 603 0.44 -35.60 -4.05
C THR A 603 1.47 -35.67 -5.18
N LEU A 604 2.53 -36.47 -5.00
CA LEU A 604 3.51 -36.84 -6.02
C LEU A 604 3.27 -38.26 -6.53
#